data_AF-A0A5E8H1N9-F1
#
_entry.id   AF-A0A5E8H1N9-F1
#
_cell.length_a   1.000
_cell.length_b   1.000
_cell.length_c   1.000
_cell.angle_alpha   90.00
_cell.angle_beta   90.00
_cell.angle_gamma   90.00
#
_symmetry.space_group_name_H-M   'P 1'
#
loop_
_entity.id
_entity.type
_entity.pdbx_description
1 polymer ?
#
loop_
_entity_poly.entity_id
_entity_poly.type
_entity_poly.pdbx_seq_one_letter_code
_entity_poly.pdbx_strand_id
1 'polypeptide(L)'
;MSADTSNEKASPRAEALQEYYFLQGEIGRFDQISHGVKRWSITVCFALIAAGFYRQTAWLFLVSALAAVMFWITEAQWKKYQQILILRIQNIEEYLKSGPVELYTGPRINDHFYSTLEDPGYGWKYSVKLLRLGNVYLPHALIFLFALLVLVLCVFGHVEASF
;
A
#
# COMPACT_ATOMS: atom_id res chain seq x y z
N MET A 1 3.68 39.60 -40.09
CA MET A 1 4.23 39.09 -38.82
C MET A 1 3.30 37.97 -38.36
N SER A 2 3.41 36.80 -38.99
CA SER A 2 2.63 35.62 -38.60
C SER A 2 3.30 35.03 -37.38
N ALA A 3 2.56 34.95 -36.27
CA ALA A 3 2.96 34.13 -35.14
C ALA A 3 3.07 32.70 -35.65
N ASP A 4 4.29 32.19 -35.72
CA ASP A 4 4.57 30.79 -35.94
C ASP A 4 4.14 30.03 -34.69
N THR A 5 2.87 29.66 -34.63
CA THR A 5 2.29 28.80 -33.59
C THR A 5 2.51 27.32 -33.90
N SER A 6 3.43 26.99 -34.82
CA SER A 6 3.77 25.60 -35.09
C SER A 6 4.76 25.10 -34.03
N ASN A 7 4.25 24.22 -33.17
CA ASN A 7 5.04 23.23 -32.42
C ASN A 7 5.65 23.67 -31.08
N GLU A 8 4.86 24.24 -30.17
CA GLU A 8 5.18 24.20 -28.72
C GLU A 8 4.81 22.83 -28.12
N LYS A 9 5.21 21.73 -28.77
CA LYS A 9 5.18 20.42 -28.10
C LYS A 9 6.32 20.41 -27.10
N ALA A 10 5.99 20.19 -25.83
CA ALA A 10 7.00 20.00 -24.80
C ALA A 10 8.02 18.97 -25.29
N SER A 11 9.32 19.27 -25.13
CA SER A 11 10.37 18.31 -25.44
C SER A 11 10.09 17.00 -24.69
N PRO A 12 10.27 15.81 -25.29
CA PRO A 12 10.09 14.53 -24.59
C PRO A 12 10.84 14.45 -23.25
N ARG A 13 11.97 15.17 -23.15
CA ARG A 13 12.72 15.33 -21.90
C ARG A 13 11.96 16.15 -20.84
N ALA A 14 11.28 17.22 -21.27
CA ALA A 14 10.46 18.05 -20.38
C ALA A 14 9.22 17.28 -19.88
N GLU A 15 8.56 16.52 -20.76
CA GLU A 15 7.44 15.65 -20.38
C GLU A 15 7.87 14.57 -19.37
N ALA A 16 9.01 13.91 -19.62
CA ALA A 16 9.56 12.91 -18.70
C ALA A 16 9.91 13.51 -17.33
N LEU A 17 10.48 14.71 -17.31
CA LEU A 17 10.80 15.40 -16.05
C LEU A 17 9.54 15.82 -15.28
N GLN A 18 8.50 16.26 -15.99
CA GLN A 18 7.21 16.56 -15.39
C GLN A 18 6.57 15.31 -14.79
N GLU A 19 6.55 14.20 -15.52
CA GLU A 19 6.06 12.91 -15.03
C GLU A 19 6.86 12.42 -13.82
N TYR A 20 8.20 12.56 -13.86
CA TYR A 20 9.09 12.22 -12.75
C TYR A 20 8.67 12.93 -11.45
N TYR A 21 8.57 14.26 -11.48
CA TYR A 21 8.21 15.02 -10.29
C TYR A 21 6.79 14.74 -9.81
N PHE A 22 5.85 14.50 -10.72
CA PHE A 22 4.50 14.06 -10.37
C PHE A 22 4.54 12.72 -9.61
N LEU A 23 5.25 11.71 -10.14
CA LEU A 23 5.34 10.39 -9.53
C LEU A 23 6.08 10.41 -8.18
N GLN A 24 7.10 11.25 -8.02
CA GLN A 24 7.78 11.44 -6.74
C GLN A 24 6.81 11.95 -5.65
N GLY A 25 5.92 12.90 -6.01
CA GLY A 25 4.85 13.36 -5.12
C GLY A 25 3.88 12.23 -4.73
N GLU A 26 3.48 11.41 -5.71
CA GLU A 26 2.58 10.28 -5.47
C GLU A 26 3.20 9.22 -4.55
N ILE A 27 4.50 8.93 -4.67
CA ILE A 27 5.19 8.01 -3.74
C ILE A 27 5.10 8.52 -2.30
N GLY A 28 5.33 9.82 -2.08
CA GLY A 28 5.19 10.42 -0.76
C GLY A 28 3.76 10.27 -0.21
N ARG A 29 2.75 10.39 -1.07
CA ARG A 29 1.33 10.16 -0.71
C ARG A 29 1.08 8.71 -0.29
N PHE A 30 1.65 7.72 -0.97
CA PHE A 30 1.51 6.31 -0.56
C PHE A 30 2.09 6.02 0.83
N ASP A 31 3.22 6.64 1.19
CA ASP A 31 3.78 6.50 2.53
C ASP A 31 2.88 7.12 3.61
N GLN A 32 2.25 8.28 3.32
CA GLN A 32 1.25 8.87 4.22
C GLN A 32 0.03 7.96 4.40
N ILE A 33 -0.45 7.34 3.31
CA ILE A 33 -1.55 6.37 3.35
C ILE A 33 -1.16 5.14 4.18
N SER A 34 0.03 4.56 3.96
CA SER A 34 0.54 3.41 4.72
C SER A 34 0.62 3.72 6.23
N HIS A 35 1.13 4.89 6.60
CA HIS A 35 1.10 5.32 8.01
C HIS A 35 -0.33 5.52 8.54
N GLY A 36 -1.24 6.03 7.71
CA GLY A 36 -2.65 6.17 8.05
C GLY A 36 -3.32 4.81 8.35
N VAL A 37 -3.11 3.82 7.47
CA VAL A 37 -3.63 2.45 7.62
C VAL A 37 -3.15 1.83 8.94
N LYS A 38 -1.87 1.98 9.29
CA LYS A 38 -1.32 1.51 10.57
C LYS A 38 -2.02 2.14 11.77
N ARG A 39 -2.18 3.47 11.76
CA ARG A 39 -2.85 4.19 12.86
C ARG A 39 -4.30 3.74 13.02
N TRP A 40 -5.05 3.68 11.91
CA TRP A 40 -6.44 3.23 11.93
C TRP A 40 -6.57 1.77 12.36
N SER A 41 -5.64 0.91 11.96
CA SER A 41 -5.61 -0.48 12.41
C SER A 41 -5.48 -0.57 13.92
N ILE A 42 -4.55 0.17 14.54
CA ILE A 42 -4.40 0.24 16.00
C ILE A 42 -5.71 0.73 16.63
N THR A 43 -6.21 1.90 16.22
CA THR A 43 -7.39 2.51 16.82
C THR A 43 -8.64 1.61 16.75
N VAL A 44 -8.94 1.06 15.57
CA VAL A 44 -10.14 0.24 15.37
C VAL A 44 -10.05 -1.08 16.12
N CYS A 45 -8.91 -1.76 16.05
CA CYS A 45 -8.76 -3.06 16.70
C CYS A 45 -8.76 -2.92 18.24
N PHE A 46 -8.06 -1.93 18.79
CA PHE A 46 -8.10 -1.68 20.24
C PHE A 46 -9.49 -1.25 20.71
N ALA A 47 -10.25 -0.47 19.92
CA ALA A 47 -11.63 -0.14 20.25
C ALA A 47 -12.52 -1.40 20.30
N LEU A 48 -12.36 -2.34 19.36
CA LEU A 48 -13.08 -3.61 19.36
C LEU A 48 -12.71 -4.48 20.56
N ILE A 49 -11.43 -4.57 20.90
CA ILE A 49 -10.95 -5.32 22.07
C ILE A 49 -11.51 -4.70 23.36
N ALA A 50 -11.42 -3.37 23.52
CA ALA A 50 -11.97 -2.67 24.68
C ALA A 50 -13.50 -2.85 24.78
N ALA A 51 -14.21 -2.80 23.65
CA ALA A 51 -15.64 -3.09 23.61
C ALA A 51 -15.95 -4.55 23.99
N GLY A 52 -15.09 -5.50 23.58
CA GLY A 52 -15.18 -6.91 23.95
C GLY A 52 -15.13 -7.12 25.46
N PHE A 53 -14.17 -6.48 26.14
CA PHE A 53 -14.07 -6.48 27.60
C PHE A 53 -15.26 -5.76 28.25
N TYR A 54 -15.64 -4.58 27.77
CA TYR A 54 -16.74 -3.82 28.36
C TYR A 54 -18.10 -4.54 28.28
N ARG A 55 -18.36 -5.23 27.16
CA ARG A 55 -19.59 -5.98 26.91
C ARG A 55 -19.51 -7.44 27.31
N GLN A 56 -18.35 -7.90 27.80
CA GLN A 56 -18.08 -9.32 28.09
C GLN A 56 -18.46 -10.22 26.92
N THR A 57 -18.05 -9.88 25.70
CA THR A 57 -18.51 -10.53 24.48
C THR A 57 -17.33 -11.03 23.64
N ALA A 58 -17.18 -12.35 23.55
CA ALA A 58 -15.98 -12.98 22.97
C ALA A 58 -15.86 -12.78 21.45
N TRP A 59 -16.98 -12.69 20.71
CA TRP A 59 -16.92 -12.52 19.25
C TRP A 59 -16.28 -11.19 18.82
N LEU A 60 -16.26 -10.16 19.67
CA LEU A 60 -15.59 -8.89 19.37
C LEU A 60 -14.07 -9.04 19.26
N PHE A 61 -13.46 -9.99 19.98
CA PHE A 61 -12.03 -10.31 19.83
C PHE A 61 -11.74 -10.97 18.48
N LEU A 62 -12.64 -11.85 18.02
CA LEU A 62 -12.54 -12.45 16.68
C LEU A 62 -12.67 -11.39 15.58
N VAL A 63 -13.62 -10.45 15.72
CA VAL A 63 -13.80 -9.35 14.78
C VAL A 63 -12.57 -8.42 14.77
N SER A 64 -11.97 -8.16 15.92
CA SER A 64 -10.70 -7.43 16.00
C SER A 64 -9.56 -8.16 15.27
N ALA A 65 -9.44 -9.47 15.44
CA ALA A 65 -8.43 -10.26 14.76
C ALA A 65 -8.63 -10.22 13.23
N LEU A 66 -9.87 -10.38 12.76
CA LEU A 66 -10.20 -10.28 11.34
C LEU A 66 -9.92 -8.89 10.78
N ALA A 67 -10.27 -7.83 11.52
CA ALA A 67 -9.98 -6.45 11.14
C ALA A 67 -8.47 -6.22 10.99
N ALA A 68 -7.65 -6.73 11.92
CA ALA A 68 -6.20 -6.64 11.83
C ALA A 68 -5.65 -7.28 10.55
N VAL A 69 -6.17 -8.46 10.17
CA VAL A 69 -5.80 -9.13 8.90
C VAL A 69 -6.23 -8.30 7.68
N MET A 70 -7.42 -7.70 7.69
CA MET A 70 -7.88 -6.85 6.59
C MET A 70 -6.98 -5.62 6.42
N PHE A 71 -6.64 -4.94 7.51
CA PHE A 71 -5.70 -3.81 7.47
C PHE A 71 -4.32 -4.23 6.95
N TRP A 72 -3.83 -5.40 7.34
CA TRP A 72 -2.57 -5.96 6.86
C TRP A 72 -2.58 -6.17 5.35
N ILE A 73 -3.65 -6.76 4.81
CA ILE A 73 -3.82 -6.95 3.36
C ILE A 73 -3.87 -5.59 2.65
N THR A 74 -4.64 -4.64 3.18
CA THR A 74 -4.75 -3.30 2.61
C THR A 74 -3.38 -2.61 2.54
N GLU A 75 -2.57 -2.67 3.60
CA GLU A 75 -1.23 -2.09 3.58
C GLU A 75 -0.33 -2.73 2.53
N ALA A 76 -0.36 -4.06 2.40
CA ALA A 76 0.42 -4.77 1.39
C ALA A 76 0.01 -4.37 -0.04
N GLN A 77 -1.28 -4.16 -0.31
CA GLN A 77 -1.75 -3.64 -1.60
C GLN A 77 -1.23 -2.24 -1.89
N TRP A 78 -1.26 -1.33 -0.92
CA TRP A 78 -0.69 0.00 -1.08
C TRP A 78 0.81 -0.05 -1.38
N LYS A 79 1.57 -0.92 -0.70
CA LYS A 79 3.00 -1.13 -0.99
C LYS A 79 3.24 -1.71 -2.38
N LYS A 80 2.36 -2.60 -2.86
CA LYS A 80 2.42 -3.10 -4.24
C LYS A 80 2.28 -1.97 -5.25
N TYR A 81 1.29 -1.11 -5.08
CA TYR A 81 1.05 0.03 -5.99
C TYR A 81 2.22 1.03 -5.96
N GLN A 82 2.78 1.32 -4.78
CA GLN A 82 3.95 2.16 -4.65
C GLN A 82 5.15 1.60 -5.42
N GLN A 83 5.39 0.29 -5.36
CA GLN A 83 6.51 -0.34 -6.08
C GLN A 83 6.35 -0.30 -7.60
N ILE A 84 5.13 -0.44 -8.11
CA ILE A 84 4.85 -0.29 -9.55
C ILE A 84 5.21 1.13 -10.02
N LEU A 85 4.88 2.17 -9.24
CA LEU A 85 5.27 3.53 -9.58
C LEU A 85 6.78 3.76 -9.44
N ILE A 86 7.44 3.13 -8.48
CA ILE A 86 8.90 3.18 -8.36
C ILE A 86 9.57 2.62 -9.62
N LEU A 87 9.06 1.52 -10.20
CA LEU A 87 9.58 1.02 -11.47
C LEU A 87 9.45 2.02 -12.61
N ARG A 88 8.31 2.72 -12.71
CA ARG A 88 8.12 3.78 -13.72
C ARG A 88 9.15 4.89 -13.54
N ILE A 89 9.39 5.31 -12.30
CA ILE A 89 10.39 6.33 -11.98
C ILE A 89 11.78 5.87 -12.43
N GLN A 90 12.17 4.63 -12.14
CA GLN A 90 13.47 4.08 -12.57
C GLN A 90 13.63 4.12 -14.09
N ASN A 91 12.58 3.76 -14.85
CA ASN A 91 12.59 3.85 -16.32
C ASN A 91 12.77 5.30 -16.82
N ILE A 92 12.15 6.27 -16.13
CA ILE A 92 12.30 7.69 -16.46
C ILE A 92 13.71 8.19 -16.11
N GLU A 93 14.25 7.80 -14.95
CA GLU A 93 15.62 8.15 -14.53
C GLU A 93 16.66 7.62 -15.52
N GLU A 94 16.48 6.39 -16.01
CA GLU A 94 17.34 5.79 -17.03
C GLU A 94 17.30 6.58 -18.35
N TYR A 95 16.10 6.96 -18.80
CA TYR A 95 15.91 7.82 -19.97
C TYR A 95 16.58 9.19 -19.79
N LEU A 96 16.41 9.83 -18.62
CA LEU A 96 16.97 11.16 -18.33
C LEU A 96 18.51 11.15 -18.27
N LYS A 97 19.11 10.04 -17.81
CA LYS A 97 20.55 9.84 -17.68
C LYS A 97 21.26 9.55 -19.00
N SER A 98 20.69 8.71 -19.86
CA SER A 98 21.40 8.10 -20.98
C SER A 98 21.27 8.83 -22.33
N GLY A 99 20.34 9.80 -22.47
CA GLY A 99 20.02 10.35 -23.80
C GLY A 99 19.23 9.33 -24.64
N PRO A 100 18.86 9.63 -25.91
CA PRO A 100 17.73 8.99 -26.57
C PRO A 100 18.00 7.52 -26.88
N VAL A 101 17.57 6.66 -25.96
CA VAL A 101 17.10 5.33 -26.32
C VAL A 101 15.59 5.49 -26.50
N GLU A 102 15.03 4.82 -27.50
CA GLU A 102 13.62 4.83 -27.94
C GLU A 102 12.57 4.42 -26.87
N LEU A 103 12.84 4.61 -25.58
CA LEU A 103 12.06 4.10 -24.43
C LEU A 103 10.99 5.07 -23.91
N TYR A 104 11.18 6.39 -23.95
CA TYR A 104 10.16 7.31 -23.46
C TYR A 104 9.11 7.58 -24.55
N THR A 105 8.01 6.82 -24.50
CA THR A 105 6.87 6.92 -25.43
C THR A 105 5.78 7.90 -24.96
N GLY A 106 6.11 8.77 -24.01
CA GLY A 106 5.20 9.75 -23.39
C GLY A 106 4.70 9.36 -22.00
N PRO A 107 3.87 10.21 -21.37
CA PRO A 107 3.32 10.01 -20.03
C PRO A 107 2.24 8.91 -20.05
N ARG A 108 2.68 7.67 -19.86
CA ARG A 108 1.85 6.45 -19.92
C ARG A 108 1.74 5.77 -18.56
N ILE A 109 1.38 6.54 -17.53
CA ILE A 109 1.32 6.06 -16.13
C ILE A 109 0.33 4.90 -15.99
N ASN A 110 -0.89 5.04 -16.51
CA ASN A 110 -1.93 4.01 -16.41
C ASN A 110 -1.52 2.74 -17.16
N ASP A 111 -1.04 2.87 -18.40
CA ASP A 111 -0.64 1.71 -19.20
C ASP A 111 0.49 0.95 -18.51
N HIS A 112 1.50 1.66 -17.99
CA HIS A 112 2.57 1.04 -17.21
C HIS A 112 2.04 0.37 -15.94
N PHE A 113 1.11 1.03 -15.24
CA PHE A 113 0.53 0.50 -14.02
C PHE A 113 -0.22 -0.81 -14.26
N TYR A 114 -1.15 -0.84 -15.21
CA TYR A 114 -1.95 -2.03 -15.51
C TYR A 114 -1.12 -3.14 -16.13
N SER A 115 -0.22 -2.84 -17.06
CA SER A 115 0.66 -3.87 -17.64
C SER A 115 1.58 -4.51 -16.60
N THR A 116 2.09 -3.73 -15.64
CA THR A 116 2.89 -4.28 -14.52
C THR A 116 2.02 -5.02 -13.51
N LEU A 117 0.77 -4.58 -13.31
CA LEU A 117 -0.16 -5.23 -12.39
C LEU A 117 -0.59 -6.63 -12.88
N GLU A 118 -0.74 -6.78 -14.19
CA GLU A 118 -1.09 -8.02 -14.88
C GLU A 118 0.10 -8.97 -15.06
N ASP A 119 1.33 -8.49 -14.89
CA ASP A 119 2.53 -9.33 -14.91
C ASP A 119 2.43 -10.45 -13.85
N PRO A 120 2.59 -11.74 -14.24
CA PRO A 120 2.59 -12.86 -13.31
C PRO A 120 3.58 -12.71 -12.14
N GLY A 121 4.68 -11.99 -12.36
CA GLY A 121 5.68 -11.62 -11.35
C GLY A 121 5.12 -10.76 -10.22
N TYR A 122 4.05 -10.01 -10.47
CA TYR A 122 3.31 -9.20 -9.49
C TYR A 122 2.03 -9.88 -8.98
N GLY A 123 1.87 -11.18 -9.23
CA GLY A 123 0.74 -11.99 -8.76
C GLY A 123 0.73 -12.26 -7.25
N TRP A 124 -0.04 -13.28 -6.84
CA TRP A 124 -0.23 -13.63 -5.42
C TRP A 124 1.06 -13.85 -4.63
N LYS A 125 2.07 -14.51 -5.23
CA LYS A 125 3.36 -14.77 -4.56
C LYS A 125 4.06 -13.46 -4.15
N TYR A 126 3.95 -12.44 -4.99
CA TYR A 126 4.48 -11.11 -4.71
C TYR A 126 3.72 -10.45 -3.57
N SER A 127 2.39 -10.48 -3.60
CA SER A 127 1.55 -9.97 -2.51
C SER A 127 1.88 -10.62 -1.16
N VAL A 128 2.12 -11.94 -1.13
CA VAL A 128 2.53 -12.65 0.08
C VAL A 128 3.92 -12.21 0.55
N LYS A 129 4.86 -11.97 -0.37
CA LYS A 129 6.17 -11.40 -0.04
C LYS A 129 6.02 -10.02 0.62
N LEU A 130 5.12 -9.18 0.12
CA LEU A 130 4.86 -7.85 0.67
C LEU A 130 4.22 -7.89 2.05
N LEU A 131 3.30 -8.84 2.29
CA LEU A 131 2.74 -9.07 3.63
C LEU A 131 3.82 -9.37 4.66
N ARG A 132 4.94 -10.01 4.27
CA ARG A 132 6.04 -10.38 5.18
C ARG A 132 7.10 -9.29 5.34
N LEU A 133 6.95 -8.14 4.70
CA LEU A 133 7.90 -7.04 4.90
C LEU A 133 7.83 -6.54 6.34
N GLY A 134 9.00 -6.31 6.96
CA GLY A 134 9.13 -5.95 8.37
C GLY A 134 8.24 -4.78 8.80
N ASN A 135 8.25 -3.74 7.98
CA ASN A 135 7.47 -2.52 8.19
C ASN A 135 5.98 -2.67 7.90
N VAL A 136 5.53 -3.79 7.32
CA VAL A 136 4.11 -4.08 7.03
C VAL A 136 3.57 -5.08 8.06
N TYR A 137 4.28 -6.19 8.30
CA TYR A 137 3.76 -7.24 9.17
C TYR A 137 3.67 -6.82 10.64
N LEU A 138 4.68 -6.10 11.15
CA LEU A 138 4.89 -5.94 12.58
C LEU A 138 3.72 -5.29 13.34
N PRO A 139 3.15 -4.15 12.91
CA PRO A 139 2.04 -3.53 13.64
C PRO A 139 0.77 -4.39 13.62
N HIS A 140 0.46 -5.02 12.49
CA HIS A 140 -0.78 -5.79 12.34
C HIS A 140 -0.69 -7.17 12.99
N ALA A 141 0.46 -7.84 12.90
CA ALA A 141 0.68 -9.13 13.54
C ALA A 141 0.62 -9.02 15.06
N LEU A 142 1.16 -7.96 15.66
CA LEU A 142 1.11 -7.75 17.11
C LEU A 142 -0.34 -7.65 17.61
N ILE A 143 -1.17 -6.85 16.94
CA ILE A 143 -2.59 -6.69 17.29
C ILE A 143 -3.37 -7.98 17.04
N PHE A 144 -3.12 -8.64 15.92
CA PHE A 144 -3.76 -9.92 15.59
C PHE A 144 -3.46 -10.98 16.67
N LEU A 145 -2.19 -11.14 17.04
CA LEU A 145 -1.76 -12.10 18.06
C LEU A 145 -2.34 -11.74 19.43
N PHE A 146 -2.41 -10.45 19.76
CA PHE A 146 -3.02 -10.00 21.00
C PHE A 146 -4.52 -10.30 21.06
N ALA A 147 -5.27 -9.99 20.00
CA ALA A 147 -6.70 -10.30 19.91
C ALA A 147 -6.96 -11.82 19.98
N LEU A 148 -6.12 -12.62 19.31
CA LEU A 148 -6.20 -14.08 19.33
C LEU A 148 -5.89 -14.64 20.71
N LEU A 149 -4.87 -14.11 21.40
CA LEU A 149 -4.53 -14.50 22.76
C LEU A 149 -5.71 -14.26 23.71
N VAL A 150 -6.33 -13.07 23.65
CA VAL A 150 -7.48 -12.75 24.50
C VAL A 150 -8.66 -13.69 24.21
N LEU A 151 -8.94 -13.98 22.94
CA LEU A 151 -9.97 -14.92 22.55
C LEU A 151 -9.71 -16.33 23.11
N VAL A 152 -8.46 -16.81 23.03
CA VAL A 152 -8.05 -18.10 23.59
C VAL A 152 -8.26 -18.12 25.10
N LEU A 153 -7.90 -17.06 25.82
CA LEU A 153 -8.11 -16.96 27.26
C LEU A 153 -9.61 -16.98 27.63
N CYS A 154 -10.50 -16.41 26.80
CA CYS A 154 -11.94 -16.52 26.99
C CYS A 154 -12.44 -17.97 26.83
N VAL A 155 -11.95 -18.68 25.80
CA VAL A 155 -12.32 -20.09 25.56
C VAL A 155 -11.92 -20.98 26.74
N PHE A 156 -10.76 -20.73 27.35
CA PHE A 156 -10.29 -21.48 28.52
C PHE A 156 -10.85 -21.00 29.86
N GLY A 157 -11.75 -20.00 29.87
CA GLY A 157 -12.38 -19.49 31.08
C GLY A 157 -11.47 -18.64 31.98
N HIS A 158 -10.32 -18.19 31.47
CA HIS A 158 -9.45 -17.25 32.18
C HIS A 158 -9.95 -15.79 32.09
N VAL A 159 -10.80 -15.50 31.10
CA VAL A 159 -11.49 -14.23 30.92
C VAL A 159 -12.99 -14.50 30.82
N GLU A 160 -13.78 -13.82 31.64
CA GLU A 160 -15.24 -13.93 31.60
C GLU A 160 -15.79 -13.24 30.35
N ALA A 161 -16.27 -14.01 29.37
CA ALA A 161 -16.96 -13.47 28.21
C ALA A 161 -18.00 -14.47 27.69
N SER A 162 -19.18 -13.98 27.31
CA SER A 162 -20.19 -14.76 26.60
C SER A 162 -19.83 -14.88 25.11
N PHE A 163 -20.05 -16.06 24.53
CA PHE A 163 -19.90 -16.31 23.10
C PHE A 163 -21.18 -15.97 22.33
#